data_AF-A0A377K668-F1
#
_entry.id   AF-A0A377K668-F1
#
_cell.length_a   1.000
_cell.length_b   1.000
_cell.length_c   1.000
_cell.angle_alpha   90.00
_cell.angle_beta   90.00
_cell.angle_gamma   90.00
#
_symmetry.space_group_name_H-M   'P 1'
#
loop_
_entity.id
_entity.type
_entity.pdbx_description
1 polymer ?
#
loop_
_entity_poly.entity_id
_entity_poly.type
_entity_poly.pdbx_seq_one_letter_code
_entity_poly.pdbx_strand_id
1 'polypeptide(L)'
;MKSSTAFWDCKQLIEEQLIDYIRTTLTHAGGITGMRRIADFASLYQVRTGSHGPSDLSPVCMAAALHFDLWGPNFGVQEYMGYSEQMLEVFPHNWTFDNGYMHPGEKTGSWHRIR
;
A
#
# COMPACT_ATOMS: atom_id res chain seq x y z
N MET A 1 -3.73 -26.94 0.39
CA MET A 1 -3.37 -25.60 -0.09
C MET A 1 -4.64 -24.75 -0.06
N LYS A 2 -4.93 -24.05 1.05
CA LYS A 2 -6.10 -23.15 1.08
C LYS A 2 -5.67 -21.84 0.43
N SER A 3 -6.22 -21.52 -0.73
CA SER A 3 -6.14 -20.17 -1.30
C SER A 3 -7.12 -19.27 -0.54
N SER A 4 -6.83 -18.98 0.72
CA SER A 4 -7.47 -17.86 1.42
C SER A 4 -6.84 -16.59 0.85
N THR A 5 -7.63 -15.76 0.17
CA THR A 5 -7.19 -14.41 -0.21
C THR A 5 -7.03 -13.55 1.04
N ALA A 6 -6.15 -12.55 1.02
CA ALA A 6 -5.85 -11.68 2.17
C ALA A 6 -7.08 -11.06 2.85
N PHE A 7 -8.19 -10.88 2.14
CA PHE A 7 -9.46 -10.42 2.72
C PHE A 7 -10.00 -11.39 3.78
N TRP A 8 -9.97 -12.69 3.52
CA TRP A 8 -10.49 -13.69 4.45
C TRP A 8 -9.61 -13.82 5.69
N ASP A 9 -8.32 -13.51 5.57
CA ASP A 9 -7.39 -13.54 6.70
C ASP A 9 -7.66 -12.40 7.70
N CYS A 10 -8.17 -11.26 7.25
CA CYS A 10 -8.43 -10.10 8.10
C CYS A 10 -9.90 -9.84 8.42
N LYS A 11 -10.86 -10.53 7.77
CA LYS A 11 -12.30 -10.27 7.91
C LYS A 11 -12.75 -10.23 9.37
N GLN A 12 -12.44 -11.28 10.14
CA GLN A 12 -12.87 -11.38 11.54
C GLN A 12 -12.24 -10.27 12.40
N LEU A 13 -10.95 -9.99 12.21
CA LEU A 13 -10.24 -8.95 12.95
C LEU A 13 -10.89 -7.58 12.77
N ILE A 14 -11.38 -7.28 11.56
CA ILE A 14 -12.06 -6.03 11.24
C ILE A 14 -13.49 -6.02 11.82
N GLU A 15 -14.28 -7.07 11.58
CA GLU A 15 -15.69 -7.12 12.02
C GLU A 15 -15.84 -7.07 13.54
N GLU A 16 -14.93 -7.71 14.26
CA GLU A 16 -14.91 -7.73 15.72
C GLU A 16 -14.15 -6.52 16.31
N GLN A 17 -13.72 -5.56 15.47
CA GLN A 17 -12.97 -4.36 15.87
C GLN A 17 -11.75 -4.65 16.75
N LEU A 18 -11.00 -5.70 16.38
CA LEU A 18 -9.80 -6.14 17.12
C LEU A 18 -8.52 -5.40 16.70
N ILE A 19 -8.61 -4.55 15.68
CA ILE A 19 -7.49 -3.77 15.13
C ILE A 19 -7.94 -2.36 14.76
N ASP A 20 -7.04 -1.39 14.89
CA ASP A 20 -7.26 -0.01 14.42
C ASP A 20 -6.66 0.25 13.03
N TYR A 21 -5.66 -0.56 12.65
CA TYR A 21 -4.92 -0.44 11.39
C TYR A 21 -4.77 -1.78 10.69
N ILE A 22 -5.15 -1.84 9.42
CA ILE A 22 -4.88 -3.00 8.55
C ILE A 22 -3.59 -2.78 7.75
N ARG A 23 -2.63 -3.71 7.89
CA ARG A 23 -1.27 -3.60 7.31
C ARG A 23 -1.05 -4.40 6.02
N THR A 24 -2.12 -4.83 5.36
CA THR A 24 -2.02 -5.54 4.07
C THR A 24 -1.32 -4.69 3.01
N THR A 25 -0.77 -5.32 1.97
CA THR A 25 0.00 -4.64 0.92
C THR A 25 -0.59 -4.93 -0.45
N LEU A 26 -0.39 -4.04 -1.41
CA LEU A 26 -0.83 -4.26 -2.78
C LEU A 26 -0.24 -5.54 -3.39
N THR A 27 1.07 -5.79 -3.18
CA THR A 27 1.74 -7.00 -3.69
C THR A 27 1.12 -8.28 -3.15
N HIS A 28 0.83 -8.35 -1.85
CA HIS A 28 0.43 -9.60 -1.20
C HIS A 28 -1.08 -9.75 -1.01
N ALA A 29 -1.87 -8.69 -1.19
CA ALA A 29 -3.31 -8.70 -0.93
C ALA A 29 -4.18 -8.58 -2.19
N GLY A 30 -3.66 -8.99 -3.35
CA GLY A 30 -4.42 -9.06 -4.60
C GLY A 30 -4.47 -7.76 -5.38
N GLY A 31 -3.41 -6.94 -5.31
CA GLY A 31 -3.26 -5.70 -6.06
C GLY A 31 -4.28 -4.63 -5.66
N ILE A 32 -4.43 -3.61 -6.52
CA ILE A 32 -5.34 -2.48 -6.31
C ILE A 32 -6.77 -2.96 -6.06
N THR A 33 -7.25 -3.94 -6.84
CA THR A 33 -8.63 -4.45 -6.74
C THR A 33 -8.89 -5.16 -5.41
N GLY A 34 -7.97 -6.00 -4.96
CA GLY A 34 -8.10 -6.70 -3.68
C GLY A 34 -7.99 -5.74 -2.49
N MET A 35 -6.96 -4.90 -2.52
CA MET A 35 -6.69 -3.92 -1.45
C MET A 35 -7.83 -2.90 -1.31
N ARG A 36 -8.44 -2.46 -2.43
CA ARG A 36 -9.62 -1.58 -2.40
C ARG A 36 -10.78 -2.20 -1.62
N ARG A 37 -11.10 -3.46 -1.87
CA ARG A 37 -12.18 -4.16 -1.14
C ARG A 37 -11.88 -4.29 0.34
N ILE A 38 -10.62 -4.54 0.70
CA ILE A 38 -10.19 -4.59 2.10
C ILE A 38 -10.33 -3.21 2.77
N ALA A 39 -9.86 -2.14 2.11
CA ALA A 39 -9.93 -0.79 2.65
C ALA A 39 -11.38 -0.29 2.79
N ASP A 40 -12.22 -0.52 1.78
CA ASP A 40 -13.65 -0.17 1.80
C ASP A 40 -14.36 -0.91 2.94
N PHE A 41 -14.08 -2.20 3.13
CA PHE A 41 -14.64 -2.98 4.24
C PHE A 41 -14.16 -2.49 5.61
N ALA A 42 -12.85 -2.24 5.75
CA ALA A 42 -12.24 -1.70 6.96
C ALA A 42 -12.86 -0.36 7.37
N SER A 43 -13.20 0.49 6.40
CA SER A 43 -13.78 1.82 6.64
C SER A 43 -15.12 1.76 7.38
N LEU A 44 -15.92 0.70 7.19
CA LEU A 44 -17.20 0.51 7.88
C LEU A 44 -17.04 0.35 9.40
N TYR A 45 -15.85 -0.05 9.84
CA TYR A 45 -15.51 -0.31 11.23
C TYR A 45 -14.48 0.68 11.78
N GLN A 46 -14.31 1.83 11.13
CA GLN A 46 -13.33 2.87 11.50
C GLN A 46 -11.86 2.40 11.48
N VAL A 47 -11.58 1.24 10.88
CA VAL A 47 -10.23 0.73 10.71
C VAL A 47 -9.55 1.47 9.56
N ARG A 48 -8.34 1.95 9.81
CA ARG A 48 -7.55 2.72 8.84
C ARG A 48 -6.52 1.86 8.11
N THR A 49 -6.09 2.29 6.93
CA THR A 49 -4.98 1.63 6.25
C THR A 49 -3.65 2.00 6.90
N GLY A 50 -2.79 1.00 7.07
CA GLY A 50 -1.46 1.11 7.63
C GLY A 50 -0.48 0.27 6.82
N SER A 51 -0.46 0.44 5.50
CA SER A 51 0.19 -0.48 4.57
C SER A 51 1.65 -0.75 4.95
N HIS A 52 2.03 -2.03 4.97
CA HIS A 52 3.41 -2.45 5.17
C HIS A 52 4.29 -1.96 3.99
N GLY A 53 5.46 -1.40 4.29
CA GLY A 53 6.33 -0.73 3.33
C GLY A 53 7.84 -1.00 3.51
N PRO A 54 8.24 -2.26 3.70
CA PRO A 54 9.65 -2.63 3.81
C PRO A 54 10.35 -2.62 2.45
N SER A 55 11.68 -2.69 2.47
CA SER A 55 12.50 -2.68 1.26
C SER A 55 12.36 -3.94 0.38
N ASP A 56 11.74 -5.03 0.86
CA ASP A 56 11.41 -6.22 0.05
C ASP A 56 10.15 -6.04 -0.83
N LEU A 57 9.37 -4.98 -0.61
CA LEU A 57 8.38 -4.53 -1.59
C LEU A 57 9.08 -3.66 -2.63
N SER A 58 8.94 -3.99 -3.91
CA SER A 58 9.62 -3.22 -4.96
C SER A 58 9.17 -1.75 -5.01
N PRO A 59 10.00 -0.85 -5.55
CA PRO A 59 9.61 0.53 -5.85
C PRO A 59 8.31 0.67 -6.66
N VAL A 60 7.96 -0.32 -7.48
CA VAL A 60 6.68 -0.37 -8.21
C VAL A 60 5.51 -0.49 -7.22
N CYS A 61 5.64 -1.32 -6.20
CA CYS A 61 4.63 -1.46 -5.15
C CYS A 61 4.49 -0.17 -4.34
N MET A 62 5.62 0.46 -3.94
CA MET A 62 5.60 1.75 -3.25
C MET A 62 4.87 2.82 -4.06
N ALA A 63 5.22 2.97 -5.34
CA ALA A 63 4.55 3.95 -6.20
C ALA A 63 3.04 3.69 -6.30
N ALA A 64 2.63 2.43 -6.46
CA ALA A 64 1.22 2.07 -6.48
C ALA A 64 0.52 2.32 -5.12
N ALA A 65 1.22 2.08 -4.00
CA ALA A 65 0.73 2.34 -2.65
C ALA A 65 0.47 3.84 -2.46
N LEU A 66 1.40 4.71 -2.87
CA LEU A 66 1.22 6.16 -2.74
C LEU A 66 0.00 6.68 -3.54
N HIS A 67 -0.29 6.12 -4.72
CA HIS A 67 -1.53 6.43 -5.44
C HIS A 67 -2.78 5.97 -4.68
N PHE A 68 -2.71 4.78 -4.08
CA PHE A 68 -3.81 4.22 -3.29
C PHE A 68 -4.05 5.03 -2.00
N ASP A 69 -2.98 5.40 -1.31
CA ASP A 69 -3.00 6.17 -0.06
C ASP A 69 -3.53 7.59 -0.27
N LEU A 70 -3.20 8.23 -1.39
CA LEU A 70 -3.72 9.55 -1.73
C LEU A 70 -5.24 9.53 -1.99
N TRP A 71 -5.79 8.39 -2.42
CA TRP A 71 -7.22 8.21 -2.69
C TRP A 71 -8.02 7.76 -1.45
N GLY A 72 -7.49 6.84 -0.66
CA GLY A 72 -8.23 6.11 0.37
C GLY A 72 -8.75 7.01 1.50
N PRO A 73 -10.08 7.13 1.71
CA PRO A 73 -10.63 8.05 2.70
C PRO A 73 -10.36 7.62 4.15
N ASN A 74 -10.10 6.33 4.40
CA ASN A 74 -9.65 5.80 5.67
C ASN A 74 -8.12 5.58 5.70
N PHE A 75 -7.36 6.40 4.98
CA PHE A 75 -5.91 6.39 5.07
C PHE A 75 -5.44 6.68 6.51
N GLY A 76 -4.52 5.87 6.99
CA GLY A 76 -3.88 6.04 8.30
C GLY A 76 -2.43 6.47 8.19
N VAL A 77 -1.58 5.58 7.68
CA VAL A 77 -0.15 5.84 7.47
C VAL A 77 0.43 4.89 6.43
N GLN A 78 1.45 5.34 5.70
CA GLN A 78 2.28 4.52 4.83
C GLN A 78 3.65 4.32 5.47
N GLU A 79 4.07 3.08 5.64
CA GLU A 79 5.43 2.79 6.08
C GLU A 79 6.42 3.03 4.93
N TYR A 80 7.59 3.57 5.24
CA TYR A 80 8.66 3.77 4.28
C TYR A 80 10.00 3.41 4.91
N MET A 81 10.51 2.22 4.60
CA MET A 81 11.81 1.73 5.07
C MET A 81 13.00 2.34 4.30
N GLY A 82 12.74 2.89 3.11
CA GLY A 82 13.77 3.37 2.18
C GLY A 82 14.23 2.30 1.19
N TYR A 83 14.90 2.75 0.14
CA TYR A 83 15.48 1.91 -0.91
C TYR A 83 16.93 2.34 -1.18
N SER A 84 17.79 1.40 -1.53
CA SER A 84 19.17 1.73 -1.95
C SER A 84 19.14 2.47 -3.30
N GLU A 85 20.16 3.30 -3.54
CA GLU A 85 20.32 4.00 -4.83
C GLU A 85 20.32 3.02 -6.01
N GLN A 86 21.04 1.90 -5.88
CA GLN A 86 21.07 0.83 -6.88
C GLN A 86 19.66 0.30 -7.22
N MET A 87 18.79 0.16 -6.22
CA MET A 87 17.42 -0.28 -6.47
C MET A 87 16.63 0.79 -7.22
N LEU A 88 16.79 2.06 -6.85
CA LEU A 88 16.09 3.18 -7.48
C LEU A 88 16.59 3.49 -8.90
N GLU A 89 17.82 3.09 -9.25
CA GLU A 89 18.35 3.11 -10.62
C GLU A 89 17.65 2.08 -11.53
N VAL A 90 17.42 0.87 -11.01
CA VAL A 90 16.68 -0.19 -11.71
C VAL A 90 15.21 0.18 -11.86
N PHE A 91 14.64 0.86 -10.88
CA PHE A 91 13.24 1.32 -10.88
C PHE A 91 13.14 2.85 -10.82
N PRO A 92 13.34 3.55 -11.95
CA PRO A 92 13.19 5.00 -12.00
C PRO A 92 11.80 5.43 -11.52
N HIS A 93 11.77 6.22 -10.45
CA HIS A 93 10.56 6.69 -9.79
C HIS A 93 10.40 8.21 -9.93
N ASN A 94 9.25 8.72 -9.50
CA ASN A 94 8.91 10.14 -9.56
C ASN A 94 8.05 10.59 -8.37
N TRP A 95 8.00 9.77 -7.31
CA TRP A 95 7.42 10.20 -6.05
C TRP A 95 8.39 11.15 -5.36
N THR A 96 7.87 12.03 -4.51
CA THR A 96 8.67 12.95 -3.72
C THR A 96 8.47 12.67 -2.24
N PHE A 97 9.45 13.06 -1.44
CA PHE A 97 9.35 13.10 0.02
C PHE A 97 9.66 14.52 0.47
N ASP A 98 8.73 15.15 1.18
CA ASP A 98 8.87 16.49 1.70
C ASP A 98 8.27 16.58 3.10
N ASN A 99 9.07 17.01 4.08
CA ASN A 99 8.70 17.21 5.47
C ASN A 99 7.85 16.07 6.10
N GLY A 100 8.24 14.81 5.84
CA GLY A 100 7.54 13.63 6.39
C GLY A 100 6.36 13.13 5.54
N TYR A 101 6.02 13.80 4.45
CA TYR A 101 4.96 13.40 3.54
C TYR A 101 5.52 12.90 2.22
N MET A 102 4.88 11.88 1.66
CA MET A 102 5.18 11.39 0.32
C MET A 102 4.04 11.73 -0.64
N HIS A 103 4.39 12.04 -1.88
CA HIS A 103 3.42 12.25 -2.95
C HIS A 103 3.76 11.33 -4.12
N PRO A 104 2.78 10.59 -4.69
CA PRO A 104 3.06 9.65 -5.76
C PRO A 104 3.69 10.34 -6.96
N GLY A 105 3.26 11.56 -7.29
CA GLY A 105 3.68 12.34 -8.46
C GLY A 105 2.64 12.28 -9.59
N GLU A 106 2.67 13.25 -10.49
CA GLU A 106 1.60 13.47 -11.50
C GLU A 106 1.83 12.73 -12.83
N LYS A 107 3.02 12.16 -13.02
CA LYS A 107 3.39 11.57 -14.29
C LYS A 107 2.68 10.22 -14.48
N THR A 108 1.83 10.14 -15.49
CA THR A 108 1.08 8.92 -15.80
C THR A 108 2.02 7.79 -16.24
N GLY A 109 1.79 6.59 -15.71
CA GLY A 109 2.45 5.35 -16.14
C GLY A 109 3.93 5.20 -15.79
N SER A 110 4.61 6.22 -15.23
CA SER A 110 6.06 6.16 -14.97
C SER A 110 6.50 5.15 -13.92
N TRP A 111 5.58 4.70 -13.08
CA TRP A 111 5.79 3.79 -11.95
C TRP A 111 6.12 2.34 -12.34
N HIS A 112 5.96 1.99 -13.63
CA HIS A 112 6.16 0.63 -14.15
C HIS A 112 7.48 0.49 -14.92
N ARG A 113 8.34 1.52 -14.91
CA ARG A 113 9.61 1.45 -15.63
C ARG A 113 10.62 0.65 -14.83
N ILE A 114 11.17 -0.36 -15.50
CA ILE A 114 12.25 -1.22 -15.03
C ILE A 114 13.35 -1.11 -16.08
N ARG A 115 14.60 -0.86 -15.65
CA ARG A 115 15.78 -0.84 -16.52
C ARG A 115 16.51 -2.17 -16.49
#